data_AF-A0A8S2VD53-F1
#
_entry.id   AF-A0A8S2VD53-F1
#
_cell.length_a   1.000
_cell.length_b   1.000
_cell.length_c   1.000
_cell.angle_alpha   90.00
_cell.angle_beta   90.00
_cell.angle_gamma   90.00
#
_symmetry.space_group_name_H-M   'P 1'
#
loop_
_entity.id
_entity.type
_entity.pdbx_description
1 polymer ?
#
loop_
_entity_poly.entity_id
_entity_poly.type
_entity_poly.pdbx_seq_one_letter_code
_entity_poly.pdbx_strand_id
1 'polypeptide(L)' 'IVQEYERAVILRLGRILPGGAKGPGLFCILPCVDSIITIDLRTATFNVPPQE' A
#
# COMPACT_ATOMS: atom_id res chain seq x y z
N ILE A 1 11.80 0.95 -3.30
CA ILE A 1 11.37 1.97 -4.27
C ILE A 1 9.96 1.59 -4.69
N VAL A 2 8.97 2.42 -4.40
CA VAL A 2 7.57 2.19 -4.80
C VAL A 2 7.45 2.52 -6.29
N GLN A 3 6.83 1.64 -7.07
CA GLN A 3 6.60 1.89 -8.50
C GLN A 3 5.46 2.90 -8.71
N GLU A 4 5.37 3.56 -9.87
CA GLU A 4 4.30 4.55 -10.14
C GLU A 4 2.89 3.93 -10.11
N TYR A 5 2.80 2.65 -10.45
CA TYR A 5 1.57 1.85 -10.40
C TYR A 5 1.25 1.32 -9.00
N GLU A 6 2.13 1.56 -8.02
CA GLU A 6 1.95 1.14 -6.64
C GLU A 6 1.73 2.38 -5.76
N ARG A 7 0.85 2.26 -4.76
CA ARG A 7 0.73 3.26 -3.69
C ARG A 7 1.08 2.68 -2.35
N ALA A 8 1.91 3.40 -1.60
CA ALA A 8 2.26 3.03 -0.24
C ALA A 8 1.32 3.73 0.75
N VAL A 9 0.68 2.95 1.61
CA VAL A 9 -0.11 3.42 2.75
C VAL A 9 0.74 3.21 4.00
N ILE A 10 0.96 4.29 4.74
CA ILE A 10 1.74 4.25 5.99
C ILE A 10 0.77 4.35 7.16
N LEU A 11 0.78 3.34 8.01
CA LEU A 11 0.01 3.26 9.24
C LEU A 11 0.92 3.61 10.41
N ARG A 12 0.63 4.71 11.09
CA ARG A 12 1.31 5.14 12.32
C ARG A 12 0.40 4.89 13.51
N LEU A 13 0.81 4.01 14.43
CA LEU A 13 0.00 3.65 15.61
C LEU A 13 -1.44 3.21 15.26
N GLY A 14 -1.60 2.48 14.16
CA GLY A 14 -2.91 2.03 13.68
C GLY A 14 -3.77 3.12 13.02
N ARG A 15 -3.24 4.33 12.82
CA ARG A 15 -3.90 5.42 12.09
C ARG A 15 -3.21 5.69 10.76
N ILE A 16 -3.99 6.04 9.76
CA ILE A 16 -3.48 6.45 8.45
C ILE A 16 -2.77 7.80 8.63
N LEU A 17 -1.55 7.92 8.12
CA LEU A 17 -0.84 9.20 8.18
C LEU A 17 -1.65 10.30 7.45
N PRO A 18 -1.71 11.54 8.00
CA PRO A 18 -2.31 12.67 7.31
C PRO A 18 -1.63 12.86 5.95
N GLY A 19 -2.41 12.76 4.87
CA GLY A 19 -1.93 12.67 3.49
C GLY A 19 -2.26 11.35 2.77
N GLY A 20 -2.79 10.35 3.48
CA GLY A 20 -3.35 9.14 2.87
C GLY A 20 -2.32 8.29 2.13
N ALA A 21 -2.75 7.65 1.04
CA ALA A 21 -1.91 6.81 0.19
C ALA A 21 -0.87 7.66 -0.55
N LYS A 22 0.40 7.54 -0.14
CA LYS A 22 1.50 8.29 -0.74
C LYS A 22 2.02 7.56 -1.98
N GLY A 23 2.31 8.34 -3.02
CA GLY A 23 2.88 7.86 -4.28
C GLY A 23 4.36 7.48 -4.15
N PRO A 24 5.09 7.28 -5.26
CA PRO A 24 6.51 6.98 -5.21
C PRO A 24 7.32 8.15 -4.61
N GLY A 25 8.16 7.86 -3.62
CA GLY A 25 8.96 8.89 -2.93
C GLY A 25 9.79 8.35 -1.76
N LEU A 26 10.64 9.21 -1.20
CA LEU A 26 11.42 8.92 0.00
C LEU A 26 10.56 9.23 1.24
N PHE A 27 10.29 8.21 2.05
CA PHE A 27 9.54 8.34 3.31
C PHE A 27 10.45 7.98 4.49
N CYS A 28 10.59 8.88 5.46
CA CYS A 28 11.22 8.55 6.73
C CYS A 28 10.21 7.78 7.59
N ILE A 29 10.47 6.49 7.78
CA ILE A 29 9.66 5.56 8.56
C ILE A 29 10.37 5.21 9.86
N LEU A 30 9.64 5.23 10.99
CA LEU A 30 10.13 4.72 12.26
C LEU A 30 9.85 3.21 12.37
N PRO A 31 10.89 2.35 12.52
CA PRO A 31 10.76 0.90 12.38
C PRO A 31 9.89 0.18 13.43
N CYS A 32 9.45 0.88 14.48
CA CYS A 32 8.59 0.30 15.54
C CYS A 32 7.16 0.87 15.57
N VAL A 33 6.92 1.98 14.87
CA VAL A 33 5.69 2.75 14.99
C VAL A 33 4.92 2.78 13.68
N ASP A 34 5.66 2.72 12.58
CA ASP A 34 5.13 2.87 11.24
C ASP A 34 5.15 1.52 10.50
N SER A 35 4.01 1.12 9.96
CA SER A 35 3.88 -0.02 9.06
C SER A 35 3.59 0.47 7.65
N ILE A 36 4.26 -0.09 6.65
CA ILE A 36 4.04 0.22 5.24
C ILE A 36 3.28 -0.93 4.58
N ILE A 37 2.21 -0.60 3.89
CA ILE A 37 1.46 -1.50 3.03
C ILE A 37 1.51 -0.93 1.62
N THR A 38 2.04 -1.67 0.67
CA THR A 38 2.04 -1.29 -0.75
C THR A 38 0.82 -1.91 -1.42
N ILE A 39 0.06 -1.11 -2.15
CA ILE A 39 -1.16 -1.51 -2.86
C ILE A 39 -0.92 -1.28 -4.35
N ASP A 40 -1.16 -2.30 -5.18
CA ASP A 40 -1.13 -2.16 -6.63
C ASP A 40 -2.41 -1.46 -7.11
N LEU A 41 -2.26 -0.49 -8.01
CA LEU A 41 -3.38 0.22 -8.64
C LEU A 41 -3.97 -0.56 -9.81
N ARG A 42 -3.34 -1.66 -10.23
CA ARG A 42 -3.82 -2.49 -11.34
C ARG A 42 -4.97 -3.40 -10.89
N THR A 43 -5.82 -3.74 -11.85
CA THR A 43 -6.89 -4.72 -11.63
C THR A 43 -6.31 -6.12 -11.56
N ALA A 44 -6.42 -6.78 -10.40
CA ALA A 44 -6.12 -8.19 -10.26
C ALA A 44 -7.26 -9.02 -10.88
N THR A 45 -6.92 -9.87 -11.84
CA THR A 45 -7.87 -10.85 -12.40
C THR A 45 -7.77 -12.15 -11.62
N PHE A 46 -8.88 -12.60 -11.05
CA PHE A 46 -8.96 -13.89 -10.37
C PHE A 46 -9.65 -14.92 -11.28
N ASN A 47 -9.01 -16.07 -11.48
CA ASN A 47 -9.65 -17.19 -12.16
C ASN A 47 -10.59 -17.89 -11.17
N VAL A 48 -11.90 -17.62 -11.30
CA VAL A 48 -12.93 -18.31 -10.53
C VAL A 48 -13.11 -19.71 -11.13
N PRO A 49 -13.04 -20.79 -10.32
CA PRO A 49 -13.32 -22.12 -10.83
C PRO A 49 -14.79 -22.23 -11.28
N PRO A 50 -15.09 -22.99 -12.35
CA PRO A 50 -16.46 -23.25 -12.75
C PRO A 50 -17.21 -24.01 -11.64
N GLN A 51 -18.44 -23.60 -11.36
CA GLN A 51 -19.31 -24.26 -10.38
C GLN A 51 -20.17 -25.31 -11.12
N GLU A 52 -20.15 -26.57 -10.67
CA GLU A 52 -21.07 -27.63 -11.13
C GLU A 52 -22.47 -27.50 -10.53
#